data_AF-A0A2P4YB06-F1
#
_entry.id   AF-A0A2P4YB06-F1
#
_cell.length_a   1.000
_cell.length_b   1.000
_cell.length_c   1.000
_cell.angle_alpha   90.00
_cell.angle_beta   90.00
_cell.angle_gamma   90.00
#
_symmetry.space_group_name_H-M   'P 1'
#
loop_
_entity.id
_entity.type
_entity.pdbx_description
1 polymer ?
#
loop_
_entity_poly.entity_id
_entity_poly.type
_entity_poly.pdbx_seq_one_letter_code
_entity_poly.pdbx_strand_id
1 'polypeptide(L)'
;MDRRELSHLTDAQFESVRKMVGIFGGDALRSLAAATPAEQVERIEAFDTEVELAMDAVLISTERLWVAFALSNLGGRAKTWTYTREATTPGCFTTWAQLYQQLRAAFLMADYEYRQRSPFLACKQGKRELHEYIQEMRVLAASLVGNPLPEHTKVTVFMDGLKVGPSRTQLFRVHANTMEEAIQIALQEEYSHRQARTPTL
;
A
#
# COMPACT_ATOMS: atom_id res chain seq x y z
N MET A 1 -8.98 23.97 -13.07
CA MET A 1 -10.04 22.97 -13.25
C MET A 1 -11.18 23.61 -14.04
N ASP A 2 -11.45 23.12 -15.25
CA ASP A 2 -12.52 23.64 -16.11
C ASP A 2 -13.82 22.87 -15.84
N ARG A 3 -14.97 23.56 -15.81
CA ARG A 3 -16.28 22.92 -15.59
C ARG A 3 -16.63 21.92 -16.69
N ARG A 4 -16.07 22.10 -17.89
CA ARG A 4 -16.28 21.20 -19.03
C ARG A 4 -15.67 19.82 -18.81
N GLU A 5 -14.61 19.72 -18.01
CA GLU A 5 -13.92 18.46 -17.70
C GLU A 5 -14.75 17.53 -16.79
N LEU A 6 -15.65 18.12 -15.98
CA LEU A 6 -16.49 17.42 -15.01
C LEU A 6 -17.99 17.70 -15.28
N SER A 7 -18.38 17.67 -16.56
CA SER A 7 -19.75 17.97 -17.01
C SER A 7 -20.80 17.00 -16.45
N HIS A 8 -20.37 15.82 -15.98
CA HIS A 8 -21.21 14.79 -15.39
C HIS A 8 -21.53 15.02 -13.89
N LEU A 9 -21.02 16.09 -13.29
CA LEU A 9 -21.26 16.49 -11.89
C LEU A 9 -22.32 17.61 -11.78
N THR A 10 -23.08 17.60 -10.69
CA THR A 10 -23.95 18.73 -10.30
C THR A 10 -23.13 19.94 -9.84
N ASP A 11 -23.76 21.11 -9.75
CA ASP A 11 -23.06 22.34 -9.34
C ASP A 11 -22.49 22.27 -7.92
N ALA A 12 -23.23 21.70 -6.99
CA ALA A 12 -22.75 21.48 -5.63
C ALA A 12 -21.57 20.50 -5.59
N GLN A 13 -21.63 19.41 -6.37
CA GLN A 13 -20.56 18.42 -6.47
C GLN A 13 -19.28 19.01 -7.07
N PHE A 14 -19.40 19.81 -8.13
CA PHE A 14 -18.27 20.49 -8.75
C PHE A 14 -17.60 21.48 -7.79
N GLU A 15 -18.39 22.27 -7.05
CA GLU A 15 -17.84 23.23 -6.10
C GLU A 15 -17.14 22.55 -4.92
N SER A 16 -17.68 21.42 -4.44
CA SER A 16 -16.99 20.55 -3.48
C SER A 16 -15.64 20.08 -4.03
N VAL A 17 -15.58 19.54 -5.24
CA VAL A 17 -14.33 19.09 -5.88
C VAL A 17 -13.34 20.25 -6.04
N ARG A 18 -13.82 21.42 -6.46
CA ARG A 18 -12.99 22.62 -6.63
C ARG A 18 -12.35 23.07 -5.32
N LYS A 19 -13.13 23.10 -4.24
CA LYS A 19 -12.64 23.47 -2.91
C LYS A 19 -11.56 22.51 -2.42
N MET A 20 -11.75 21.21 -2.66
CA MET A 20 -10.76 20.18 -2.29
C MET A 20 -9.46 20.29 -3.07
N VAL A 21 -9.53 20.51 -4.39
CA VAL A 21 -8.35 20.76 -5.22
C VAL A 21 -7.56 21.99 -4.72
N GLY A 22 -8.26 23.00 -4.20
CA GLY A 22 -7.63 24.17 -3.56
C GLY A 22 -6.95 23.88 -2.22
N ILE A 23 -7.37 22.83 -1.50
CA ILE A 23 -6.81 22.42 -0.20
C ILE A 23 -5.61 21.49 -0.40
N PHE A 24 -5.72 20.53 -1.31
CA PHE A 24 -4.72 19.47 -1.51
C PHE A 24 -3.71 19.75 -2.64
N GLY A 25 -3.95 20.78 -3.47
CA GLY A 25 -3.06 21.17 -4.57
C GLY A 25 -3.31 20.31 -5.82
N GLY A 26 -3.70 20.95 -6.92
CA GLY A 26 -4.31 20.27 -8.06
C GLY A 26 -3.43 19.53 -9.06
N ASP A 27 -2.28 18.94 -8.69
CA ASP A 27 -1.42 18.25 -9.67
C ASP A 27 -0.53 17.14 -9.06
N ALA A 28 -1.13 16.06 -8.57
CA ALA A 28 -0.38 14.95 -7.95
C ALA A 28 0.46 14.12 -8.95
N LEU A 29 -0.04 13.93 -10.19
CA LEU A 29 0.59 13.01 -11.18
C LEU A 29 1.14 13.72 -12.43
N ARG A 30 1.84 14.85 -12.27
CA ARG A 30 2.25 15.71 -13.40
C ARG A 30 3.24 15.10 -14.39
N SER A 31 4.10 14.14 -13.99
CA SER A 31 5.05 13.51 -14.94
C SER A 31 5.42 12.06 -14.61
N LEU A 32 4.50 11.13 -14.89
CA LEU A 32 4.87 9.71 -14.97
C LEU A 32 5.80 9.41 -16.15
N ALA A 33 6.03 10.34 -17.10
CA ALA A 33 6.86 10.11 -18.29
C ALA A 33 8.35 10.26 -18.11
N ALA A 34 8.76 11.26 -17.33
CA ALA A 34 10.17 11.51 -17.02
C ALA A 34 10.64 10.75 -15.77
N ALA A 35 9.69 10.15 -15.05
CA ALA A 35 9.94 9.35 -13.87
C ALA A 35 10.51 7.99 -14.25
N THR A 36 11.56 7.57 -13.56
CA THR A 36 12.00 6.18 -13.51
C THR A 36 10.84 5.27 -13.09
N PRO A 37 10.86 3.96 -13.40
CA PRO A 37 9.82 3.04 -12.95
C PRO A 37 9.60 3.05 -11.43
N ALA A 38 10.66 3.30 -10.64
CA ALA A 38 10.56 3.43 -9.18
C ALA A 38 9.80 4.71 -8.76
N GLU A 39 10.06 5.84 -9.42
CA GLU A 39 9.35 7.09 -9.15
C GLU A 39 7.89 7.06 -9.63
N GLN A 40 7.59 6.31 -10.71
CA GLN A 40 6.22 6.08 -11.17
C GLN A 40 5.40 5.33 -10.11
N VAL A 41 6.00 4.29 -9.53
CA VAL A 41 5.43 3.52 -8.41
C VAL A 41 5.13 4.43 -7.23
N GLU A 42 6.15 5.13 -6.73
CA GLU A 42 6.04 5.95 -5.52
C GLU A 42 4.93 6.99 -5.67
N ARG A 43 4.81 7.60 -6.85
CA ARG A 43 3.76 8.59 -7.15
C ARG A 43 2.36 7.99 -7.22
N ILE A 44 2.20 6.77 -7.73
CA ILE A 44 0.89 6.11 -7.80
C ILE A 44 0.44 5.67 -6.40
N GLU A 45 1.33 5.11 -5.59
CA GLU A 45 1.01 4.71 -4.21
C GLU A 45 0.79 5.94 -3.29
N ALA A 46 1.56 7.01 -3.48
CA ALA A 46 1.33 8.28 -2.78
C ALA A 46 -0.02 8.91 -3.17
N PHE A 47 -0.39 8.84 -4.45
CA PHE A 47 -1.68 9.31 -4.93
C PHE A 47 -2.84 8.54 -4.29
N ASP A 48 -2.69 7.23 -4.06
CA ASP A 48 -3.68 6.43 -3.34
C ASP A 48 -3.92 6.97 -1.93
N THR A 49 -2.82 7.15 -1.20
CA THR A 49 -2.82 7.65 0.18
C THR A 49 -3.37 9.08 0.29
N GLU A 50 -2.99 9.98 -0.63
CA GLU A 50 -3.48 11.36 -0.65
C GLU A 50 -4.98 11.44 -0.91
N VAL A 51 -5.49 10.64 -1.84
CA VAL A 51 -6.92 10.58 -2.15
C VAL A 51 -7.69 9.99 -0.96
N GLU A 52 -7.19 8.93 -0.33
CA GLU A 52 -7.77 8.36 0.88
C GLU A 52 -7.84 9.35 2.05
N LEU A 53 -6.74 10.06 2.34
CA LEU A 53 -6.70 11.09 3.38
C LEU A 53 -7.64 12.26 3.09
N ALA A 54 -7.73 12.70 1.84
CA ALA A 54 -8.67 13.75 1.43
C ALA A 54 -10.12 13.31 1.60
N MET A 55 -10.42 12.03 1.38
CA MET A 55 -11.74 11.46 1.53
C MET A 55 -12.18 11.36 3.00
N ASP A 56 -11.29 10.88 3.87
CA ASP A 56 -11.53 10.83 5.32
C ASP A 56 -11.72 12.24 5.90
N ALA A 57 -10.94 13.21 5.42
CA ALA A 57 -11.00 14.60 5.89
C ALA A 57 -12.25 15.37 5.40
N VAL A 58 -12.79 15.02 4.23
CA VAL A 58 -13.84 15.82 3.56
C VAL A 58 -15.21 15.13 3.50
N LEU A 59 -15.36 13.93 4.09
CA LEU A 59 -16.63 13.19 4.15
C LEU A 59 -17.26 13.01 2.74
N ILE A 60 -16.44 12.74 1.72
CA ILE A 60 -16.98 12.47 0.39
C ILE A 60 -17.73 11.14 0.48
N SER A 61 -19.05 11.17 0.34
CA SER A 61 -19.91 10.03 0.63
C SER A 61 -20.25 9.16 -0.57
N THR A 62 -19.74 9.47 -1.77
CA THR A 62 -20.10 8.75 -3.00
C THR A 62 -18.88 8.45 -3.87
N GLU A 63 -18.81 7.20 -4.36
CA GLU A 63 -17.79 6.72 -5.31
C GLU A 63 -17.62 7.63 -6.53
N ARG A 64 -18.74 8.20 -7.02
CA ARG A 64 -18.73 9.09 -8.19
C ARG A 64 -17.97 10.39 -7.93
N LEU A 65 -18.07 10.94 -6.72
CA LEU A 65 -17.29 12.10 -6.32
C LEU A 65 -15.82 11.72 -6.07
N TRP A 66 -15.52 10.51 -5.60
CA TRP A 66 -14.15 10.02 -5.41
C TRP A 66 -13.43 9.95 -6.75
N VAL A 67 -14.06 9.29 -7.73
CA VAL A 67 -13.55 9.18 -9.10
C VAL A 67 -13.34 10.56 -9.71
N ALA A 68 -14.31 11.47 -9.60
CA ALA A 68 -14.19 12.80 -10.19
C ALA A 68 -13.09 13.65 -9.53
N PHE A 69 -12.96 13.59 -8.21
CA PHE A 69 -11.88 14.26 -7.49
C PHE A 69 -10.51 13.71 -7.91
N ALA A 70 -10.34 12.39 -7.92
CA ALA A 70 -9.11 11.76 -8.36
C ALA A 70 -8.74 12.15 -9.79
N LEU A 71 -9.68 12.06 -10.74
CA LEU A 71 -9.48 12.45 -12.14
C LEU A 71 -9.05 13.91 -12.27
N SER A 72 -9.59 14.81 -11.43
CA SER A 72 -9.23 16.24 -11.45
C SER A 72 -7.79 16.52 -10.99
N ASN A 73 -7.21 15.63 -10.17
CA ASN A 73 -5.84 15.73 -9.66
C ASN A 73 -4.80 15.00 -10.54
N LEU A 74 -5.26 14.32 -11.59
CA LEU A 74 -4.35 13.71 -12.56
C LEU A 74 -3.68 14.80 -13.41
N GLY A 75 -2.38 14.64 -13.64
CA GLY A 75 -1.61 15.47 -14.56
C GLY A 75 -1.06 14.66 -15.74
N GLY A 76 -0.53 15.38 -16.73
CA GLY A 76 0.29 14.80 -17.81
C GLY A 76 -0.32 13.58 -18.52
N ARG A 77 0.46 12.50 -18.62
CA ARG A 77 0.05 11.26 -19.32
C ARG A 77 -1.06 10.51 -18.61
N ALA A 78 -1.13 10.56 -17.28
CA ALA A 78 -2.22 9.92 -16.54
C ALA A 78 -3.57 10.54 -16.93
N LYS A 79 -3.64 11.87 -16.96
CA LYS A 79 -4.83 12.62 -17.41
C LYS A 79 -5.18 12.33 -18.87
N THR A 80 -4.19 12.29 -19.76
CA THR A 80 -4.42 12.01 -21.19
C THR A 80 -4.96 10.58 -21.40
N TRP A 81 -4.37 9.62 -20.68
CA TRP A 81 -4.76 8.22 -20.77
C TRP A 81 -6.17 7.99 -20.20
N THR A 82 -6.53 8.57 -19.05
CA THR A 82 -7.87 8.41 -18.49
C THR A 82 -8.95 8.98 -19.39
N TYR A 83 -8.75 10.17 -19.97
CA TYR A 83 -9.70 10.72 -20.94
C TYR A 83 -9.83 9.87 -22.20
N THR A 84 -8.71 9.36 -22.73
CA THR A 84 -8.75 8.46 -23.89
C THR A 84 -9.57 7.21 -23.57
N ARG A 85 -9.35 6.63 -22.38
CA ARG A 85 -10.03 5.41 -21.95
C ARG A 85 -11.53 5.65 -21.75
N GLU A 86 -11.91 6.74 -21.10
CA GLU A 86 -13.30 7.15 -20.91
C GLU A 86 -14.01 7.44 -22.24
N ALA A 87 -13.31 8.00 -23.24
CA ALA A 87 -13.86 8.21 -24.57
C ALA A 87 -14.12 6.89 -25.32
N THR A 88 -13.23 5.89 -25.16
CA THR A 88 -13.41 4.57 -25.79
C THR A 88 -14.39 3.67 -25.05
N THR A 89 -14.53 3.84 -23.74
CA THR A 89 -15.40 3.04 -22.89
C THR A 89 -16.01 3.95 -21.84
N PRO A 90 -17.14 4.62 -22.17
CA PRO A 90 -17.80 5.52 -21.23
C PRO A 90 -18.21 4.78 -19.96
N GLY A 91 -17.98 5.40 -18.80
CA GLY A 91 -18.25 4.79 -17.50
C GLY A 91 -17.26 3.69 -17.11
N CYS A 92 -16.05 3.66 -17.67
CA CYS A 92 -15.03 2.68 -17.31
C CYS A 92 -14.44 2.88 -15.90
N PHE A 93 -14.78 3.98 -15.24
CA PHE A 93 -14.40 4.30 -13.86
C PHE A 93 -15.66 4.52 -13.02
N THR A 94 -16.23 3.44 -12.49
CA THR A 94 -17.45 3.51 -11.65
C THR A 94 -17.14 3.63 -10.16
N THR A 95 -15.97 3.16 -9.74
CA THR A 95 -15.48 3.20 -8.36
C THR A 95 -14.03 3.64 -8.29
N TRP A 96 -13.61 4.13 -7.12
CA TRP A 96 -12.21 4.46 -6.85
C TRP A 96 -11.29 3.26 -7.03
N ALA A 97 -11.65 2.11 -6.46
CA ALA A 97 -10.88 0.88 -6.59
C ALA A 97 -10.67 0.50 -8.07
N GLN A 98 -11.69 0.68 -8.91
CA GLN A 98 -11.59 0.42 -10.34
C GLN A 98 -10.64 1.41 -11.04
N LEU A 99 -10.73 2.71 -10.74
CA LEU A 99 -9.83 3.73 -11.27
C LEU A 99 -8.38 3.45 -10.85
N TYR A 100 -8.16 3.22 -9.56
CA TYR A 100 -6.83 2.98 -9.00
C TYR A 100 -6.18 1.72 -9.58
N GLN A 101 -6.89 0.59 -9.62
CA GLN A 101 -6.37 -0.64 -10.24
C GLN A 101 -6.04 -0.45 -11.72
N GLN A 102 -6.86 0.30 -12.46
CA GLN A 102 -6.61 0.56 -13.86
C GLN A 102 -5.40 1.49 -14.08
N LEU A 103 -5.21 2.49 -13.22
CA LEU A 103 -4.00 3.32 -13.23
C LEU A 103 -2.75 2.48 -12.90
N ARG A 104 -2.82 1.61 -11.89
CA ARG A 104 -1.74 0.66 -11.58
C ARG A 104 -1.40 -0.22 -12.78
N ALA A 105 -2.40 -0.85 -13.41
CA ALA A 105 -2.17 -1.74 -14.55
C ALA A 105 -1.59 -1.02 -15.78
N ALA A 106 -1.90 0.27 -15.97
CA ALA A 106 -1.45 1.03 -17.12
C ALA A 106 -0.06 1.64 -16.96
N PHE A 107 0.34 1.94 -15.72
CA PHE A 107 1.57 2.70 -15.42
C PHE A 107 2.60 1.93 -14.59
N LEU A 108 2.25 0.80 -13.99
CA LEU A 108 3.19 -0.09 -13.29
C LEU A 108 3.67 -1.20 -14.22
N MET A 109 4.91 -1.64 -14.02
CA MET A 109 5.48 -2.77 -14.77
C MET A 109 4.80 -4.09 -14.36
N ALA A 110 4.75 -5.05 -15.28
CA ALA A 110 4.12 -6.35 -15.03
C ALA A 110 4.76 -7.15 -13.87
N ASP A 111 6.03 -6.89 -13.53
CA ASP A 111 6.77 -7.53 -12.44
C ASP A 111 6.78 -6.71 -11.15
N TYR A 112 6.08 -5.57 -11.09
CA TYR A 112 6.12 -4.66 -9.94
C TYR A 112 5.69 -5.35 -8.64
N GLU A 113 4.54 -6.02 -8.63
CA GLU A 113 4.03 -6.68 -7.42
C GLU A 113 5.00 -7.76 -6.92
N TYR A 114 5.59 -8.51 -7.86
CA TYR A 114 6.61 -9.51 -7.54
C TYR A 114 7.84 -8.84 -6.93
N ARG A 115 8.35 -7.77 -7.55
CA ARG A 115 9.51 -7.03 -7.08
C ARG A 115 9.28 -6.42 -5.69
N GLN A 116 8.09 -5.89 -5.42
CA GLN A 116 7.74 -5.30 -4.13
C GLN A 116 7.65 -6.36 -3.02
N ARG A 117 7.07 -7.53 -3.32
CA ARG A 117 6.89 -8.63 -2.36
C ARG A 117 8.15 -9.47 -2.16
N SER A 118 9.04 -9.54 -3.16
CA SER A 118 10.21 -10.41 -3.16
C SER A 118 11.12 -10.24 -1.93
N PRO A 119 11.46 -9.01 -1.47
CA PRO A 119 12.30 -8.84 -0.28
C PRO A 119 11.66 -9.43 0.98
N PHE A 120 10.35 -9.23 1.17
CA PHE A 120 9.61 -9.81 2.29
C PHE A 120 9.62 -11.34 2.24
N LEU A 121 9.30 -11.92 1.07
CA LEU A 121 9.26 -13.38 0.86
C LEU A 121 10.64 -14.04 1.03
N ALA A 122 11.72 -13.33 0.69
CA ALA A 122 13.09 -13.81 0.79
C ALA A 122 13.74 -13.54 2.16
N CYS A 123 13.08 -12.80 3.06
CA CYS A 123 13.68 -12.40 4.33
C CYS A 123 13.92 -13.62 5.23
N LYS A 124 15.17 -13.79 5.69
CA LYS A 124 15.61 -14.87 6.57
C LYS A 124 16.42 -14.30 7.71
N GLN A 125 16.20 -14.77 8.94
CA GLN A 125 16.96 -14.35 10.13
C GLN A 125 18.47 -14.56 9.93
N GLY A 126 18.88 -15.71 9.38
CA GLY A 126 20.28 -16.04 9.18
C GLY A 126 21.05 -16.05 10.51
N LYS A 127 22.18 -15.33 10.57
CA LYS A 127 23.02 -15.20 11.78
C LYS A 127 22.62 -14.04 12.68
N ARG A 128 21.62 -13.24 12.29
CA ARG A 128 21.22 -12.02 13.00
C ARG A 128 20.52 -12.33 14.31
N GLU A 129 20.53 -11.35 15.20
CA GLU A 129 19.73 -11.39 16.42
C GLU A 129 18.23 -11.34 16.07
N LEU A 130 17.39 -11.89 16.94
CA LEU A 130 15.94 -11.97 16.69
C LEU A 130 15.35 -10.57 16.48
N HIS A 131 15.79 -9.56 17.24
CA HIS A 131 15.29 -8.20 17.14
C HIS A 131 15.63 -7.53 15.80
N GLU A 132 16.83 -7.75 15.25
CA GLU A 132 17.23 -7.19 13.94
C GLU A 132 16.38 -7.78 12.81
N TYR A 133 16.13 -9.09 12.87
CA TYR A 133 15.26 -9.77 11.91
C TYR A 133 13.81 -9.28 12.00
N ILE A 134 13.25 -9.13 13.21
CA ILE A 134 11.91 -8.59 13.43
C ILE A 134 11.80 -7.17 12.88
N GLN A 135 12.81 -6.33 13.12
CA GLN A 135 12.79 -4.95 12.64
C GLN A 135 12.78 -4.89 11.11
N GLU A 136 13.63 -5.66 10.44
CA GLU A 136 13.61 -5.75 8.98
C GLU A 136 12.28 -6.27 8.46
N MET A 137 11.75 -7.33 9.07
CA MET A 137 10.45 -7.90 8.70
C MET A 137 9.30 -6.89 8.83
N ARG A 138 9.29 -6.06 9.88
CA ARG A 138 8.29 -4.98 10.05
C ARG A 138 8.46 -3.88 9.01
N VAL A 139 9.70 -3.49 8.69
CA VAL A 139 9.97 -2.51 7.62
C VAL A 139 9.49 -3.03 6.26
N LEU A 140 9.77 -4.30 5.95
CA LEU A 140 9.32 -4.95 4.72
C LEU A 140 7.80 -5.15 4.68
N ALA A 141 7.13 -5.36 5.82
CA ALA A 141 5.68 -5.39 5.87
C ALA A 141 5.07 -4.00 5.64
N ALA A 142 5.69 -2.96 6.19
CA ALA A 142 5.27 -1.57 6.04
C ALA A 142 5.46 -1.03 4.61
N SER A 143 6.37 -1.60 3.81
CA SER A 143 6.51 -1.23 2.39
C SER A 143 5.39 -1.78 1.49
N LEU A 144 4.45 -2.56 2.05
CA LEU A 144 3.34 -3.21 1.34
C LEU A 144 1.97 -2.52 1.55
N VAL A 145 1.91 -1.27 2.01
CA VAL A 145 0.65 -0.59 2.43
C VAL A 145 -0.46 -0.62 1.36
N GLY A 146 -0.17 -0.36 0.09
CA GLY A 146 -1.15 -0.45 -1.02
C GLY A 146 -1.25 -1.82 -1.69
N ASN A 147 -0.55 -2.83 -1.17
CA ASN A 147 -0.62 -4.21 -1.65
C ASN A 147 -0.29 -5.25 -0.56
N PRO A 148 -1.03 -5.25 0.57
CA PRO A 148 -0.67 -6.06 1.72
C PRO A 148 -0.82 -7.55 1.40
N LEU A 149 0.13 -8.35 1.90
CA LEU A 149 0.00 -9.80 1.88
C LEU A 149 -1.06 -10.26 2.91
N PRO A 150 -1.74 -11.38 2.68
CA PRO A 150 -2.58 -12.00 3.70
C PRO A 150 -1.77 -12.34 4.97
N GLU A 151 -2.37 -12.16 6.15
CA GLU A 151 -1.66 -12.40 7.43
C GLU A 151 -1.10 -13.82 7.55
N HIS A 152 -1.84 -14.84 7.12
CA HIS A 152 -1.34 -16.22 7.13
C HIS A 152 -0.05 -16.37 6.30
N THR A 153 0.05 -15.68 5.15
CA THR A 153 1.27 -15.68 4.33
C THR A 153 2.42 -15.01 5.07
N LYS A 154 2.15 -13.87 5.74
CA LYS A 154 3.16 -13.18 6.55
C LYS A 154 3.66 -14.01 7.72
N VAL A 155 2.76 -14.70 8.42
CA VAL A 155 3.08 -15.63 9.52
C VAL A 155 3.96 -16.77 9.01
N THR A 156 3.58 -17.42 7.90
CA THR A 156 4.37 -18.50 7.30
C THR A 156 5.77 -18.02 6.92
N VAL A 157 5.89 -16.88 6.24
CA VAL A 157 7.20 -16.31 5.85
C VAL A 157 8.04 -15.98 7.08
N PHE A 158 7.45 -15.35 8.10
CA PHE A 158 8.15 -15.03 9.34
C PHE A 158 8.68 -16.30 10.02
N MET A 159 7.83 -17.30 10.21
CA MET A 159 8.18 -18.60 10.80
C MET A 159 9.27 -19.32 10.01
N ASP A 160 9.14 -19.36 8.68
CA ASP A 160 10.11 -20.01 7.80
C ASP A 160 11.44 -19.26 7.71
N GLY A 161 11.42 -17.95 7.96
CA GLY A 161 12.63 -17.14 8.02
C GLY A 161 13.38 -17.22 9.34
N LEU A 162 12.74 -17.65 10.44
CA LEU A 162 13.43 -17.87 11.71
C LEU A 162 14.48 -18.97 11.60
N LYS A 163 15.63 -18.76 12.25
CA LYS A 163 16.62 -19.80 12.44
C LYS A 163 16.06 -20.92 13.33
N VAL A 164 16.59 -22.12 13.18
CA VAL A 164 16.20 -23.24 14.05
C VAL A 164 16.57 -22.90 15.50
N GLY A 165 15.58 -22.94 16.39
CA GLY A 165 15.74 -22.53 17.78
C GLY A 165 14.42 -22.56 18.58
N PRO A 166 14.43 -22.05 19.83
CA PRO A 166 13.27 -22.02 20.71
C PRO A 166 12.07 -21.30 20.10
N SER A 167 12.25 -20.07 19.63
CA SER A 167 11.16 -19.27 19.04
C SER A 167 10.48 -19.95 17.86
N ARG A 168 11.26 -20.56 16.95
CA ARG A 168 10.70 -21.31 15.81
C ARG A 168 9.94 -22.55 16.28
N THR A 169 10.49 -23.30 17.24
CA THR A 169 9.83 -24.48 17.83
C THR A 169 8.51 -24.10 18.51
N GLN A 170 8.50 -22.98 19.22
CA GLN A 170 7.29 -22.52 19.92
C GLN A 170 6.20 -22.10 18.94
N LEU A 171 6.55 -21.43 17.84
CA LEU A 171 5.59 -21.08 16.79
C LEU A 171 5.04 -22.29 16.02
N PHE A 172 5.74 -23.42 16.01
CA PHE A 172 5.15 -24.68 15.50
C PHE A 172 4.10 -25.28 16.45
N ARG A 173 4.19 -24.96 17.75
CA ARG A 173 3.27 -25.44 18.77
C ARG A 173 2.07 -24.53 18.96
N VAL A 174 2.28 -23.22 18.82
CA VAL A 174 1.27 -22.19 19.06
C VAL A 174 0.90 -21.55 17.72
N HIS A 175 -0.37 -21.64 17.35
CA HIS A 175 -0.88 -20.96 16.17
C HIS A 175 -0.95 -19.45 16.40
N ALA A 176 -0.42 -18.67 15.47
CA ALA A 176 -0.56 -17.23 15.42
C ALA A 176 -1.43 -16.85 14.21
N ASN A 177 -2.40 -15.95 14.43
CA ASN A 177 -3.31 -15.47 13.39
C ASN A 177 -2.72 -14.28 12.63
N THR A 178 -1.79 -13.56 13.24
CA THR A 178 -1.13 -12.38 12.66
C THR A 178 0.38 -12.45 12.81
N MET A 179 1.09 -11.74 11.94
CA MET A 179 2.54 -11.64 12.01
C MET A 179 3.01 -11.00 13.31
N GLU A 180 2.27 -10.01 13.81
CA GLU A 180 2.61 -9.32 15.07
C GLU A 180 2.42 -10.24 16.27
N GLU A 181 1.36 -11.06 16.30
CA GLU A 181 1.18 -12.12 17.32
C GLU A 181 2.34 -13.13 17.28
N ALA A 182 2.76 -13.56 16.08
CA ALA A 182 3.91 -14.45 15.92
C ALA A 182 5.21 -13.82 16.45
N ILE A 183 5.40 -12.52 16.22
CA ILE A 183 6.54 -11.74 16.75
C ILE A 183 6.52 -11.72 18.28
N GLN A 184 5.36 -11.47 18.91
CA GLN A 184 5.24 -11.45 20.36
C GLN A 184 5.58 -12.81 20.98
N ILE A 185 5.07 -13.90 20.41
CA ILE A 185 5.40 -15.27 20.84
C ILE A 185 6.91 -15.53 20.72
N ALA A 186 7.51 -15.15 19.59
CA ALA A 186 8.94 -15.35 19.36
C ALA A 186 9.83 -14.59 20.37
N LEU A 187 9.48 -13.33 20.66
CA LEU A 187 10.17 -12.48 21.64
C LEU A 187 10.05 -13.03 23.06
N GLN A 188 8.85 -13.45 23.46
CA GLN A 188 8.59 -14.03 24.78
C GLN A 188 9.40 -15.31 25.00
N GLU A 189 9.47 -16.17 23.98
CA GLU A 189 10.23 -17.42 24.04
C GLU A 189 11.74 -17.16 24.12
N GLU A 190 12.26 -16.22 23.32
CA GLU A 190 13.67 -15.85 23.34
C GLU A 190 14.08 -15.28 24.71
N TYR A 191 13.22 -14.44 25.31
CA TYR A 191 13.43 -13.91 26.65
C TYR A 191 13.46 -15.02 27.72
N SER A 192 12.46 -15.90 27.72
CA SER A 192 12.35 -17.01 28.67
C SER A 192 13.57 -17.95 28.59
N HIS A 193 14.01 -18.25 27.37
CA HIS A 193 15.19 -19.08 27.13
C HIS A 193 16.51 -18.40 27.57
N ARG A 194 16.65 -17.08 27.40
CA ARG A 194 17.80 -16.32 27.92
C ARG A 194 17.84 -16.31 29.44
N GLN A 195 16.71 -16.10 30.10
CA GLN A 195 16.63 -16.16 31.56
C GLN A 195 17.05 -17.53 32.11
N ALA A 196 16.54 -18.62 31.50
CA ALA A 196 16.89 -19.98 31.91
C ALA A 196 18.40 -20.31 31.78
N ARG A 197 19.14 -19.59 30.94
CA ARG A 197 20.59 -19.76 30.75
C ARG A 197 21.45 -18.91 31.70
N THR A 198 20.84 -17.97 32.42
CA THR A 198 21.57 -17.12 33.37
C THR A 198 21.43 -17.78 34.75
N PRO A 199 22.48 -18.41 35.31
CA PRO A 199 22.39 -18.94 36.65
C PRO A 199 22.20 -17.77 37.61
N THR A 200 21.15 -17.81 38.42
CA THR A 200 21.03 -16.98 39.61
C THR A 200 22.24 -17.27 40.50
N LEU A 201 23.12 -16.28 40.65
CA LEU A 201 24.20 -16.28 41.65
C LEU A 201 23.62 -16.09 43.05
#